data_AF-W8KK37-F1
#
_entry.id   AF-W8KK37-F1
#
_cell.length_a   1.000
_cell.length_b   1.000
_cell.length_c   1.000
_cell.angle_alpha   90.00
_cell.angle_beta   90.00
_cell.angle_gamma   90.00
#
_symmetry.space_group_name_H-M   'P 1'
#
loop_
_entity.id
_entity.type
_entity.pdbx_description
1 polymer ?
#
loop_
_entity_poly.entity_id
_entity_poly.type
_entity_poly.pdbx_seq_one_letter_code
_entity_poly.pdbx_strand_id
1 'polypeptide(L)'
;MSAIPRQVHRGLRTLTVAGMALMSQAAHALDGNLPSPVDPSSGAVDDGDWISLIRGYIADGALVLGLAVGTVGLLWIAYTAIAKFNECRQGKAEWSELGVLGIVGAVVLLFVMFLIGQAADVF
;
A
#
# COMPACT_ATOMS: atom_id res chain seq x y z
N MET A 1 -54.99 -37.41 -19.31
CA MET A 1 -54.33 -36.21 -18.74
C MET A 1 -54.16 -36.45 -17.23
N SER A 2 -53.03 -37.01 -16.81
CA SER A 2 -52.80 -37.49 -15.44
C SER A 2 -52.38 -36.33 -14.53
N ALA A 3 -53.17 -36.03 -13.49
CA ALA A 3 -52.87 -34.97 -12.52
C ALA A 3 -51.75 -35.40 -11.56
N ILE A 4 -50.66 -34.64 -11.51
CA ILE A 4 -49.51 -34.92 -10.62
C ILE A 4 -49.96 -34.73 -9.15
N PRO A 5 -49.70 -35.69 -8.25
CA PRO A 5 -50.19 -35.63 -6.88
C PRO A 5 -49.48 -34.53 -6.07
N ARG A 6 -50.26 -33.74 -5.30
CA ARG A 6 -49.80 -32.62 -4.45
C ARG A 6 -48.67 -32.98 -3.46
N GLN A 7 -48.52 -34.27 -3.15
CA GLN A 7 -47.43 -34.84 -2.35
C GLN A 7 -46.04 -34.56 -2.98
N VAL A 8 -45.95 -34.60 -4.31
CA VAL A 8 -44.71 -34.37 -5.07
C VAL A 8 -44.25 -32.91 -4.94
N HIS A 9 -45.17 -31.95 -4.90
CA HIS A 9 -44.83 -30.54 -4.73
C HIS A 9 -44.34 -30.20 -3.32
N ARG A 10 -44.84 -30.90 -2.30
CA ARG A 10 -44.35 -30.73 -0.92
C ARG A 10 -42.95 -31.33 -0.76
N GLY A 11 -42.75 -32.55 -1.26
CA GLY A 11 -41.43 -33.21 -1.24
C GLY A 11 -40.37 -32.41 -1.98
N LEU A 12 -40.68 -31.87 -3.16
CA LEU A 12 -39.74 -31.07 -3.95
C LEU A 12 -39.33 -29.78 -3.23
N ARG A 13 -40.29 -29.07 -2.60
CA ARG A 13 -40.03 -27.83 -1.84
C ARG A 13 -39.18 -28.07 -0.60
N THR A 14 -39.44 -29.15 0.14
CA THR A 14 -38.64 -29.52 1.32
C THR A 14 -37.21 -29.86 0.91
N LEU A 15 -37.02 -30.50 -0.24
CA LEU A 15 -35.69 -30.87 -0.76
C LEU A 15 -34.92 -29.65 -1.28
N THR A 16 -35.61 -28.65 -1.85
CA THR A 16 -34.96 -27.38 -2.25
C THR A 16 -34.49 -26.57 -1.05
N VAL A 17 -35.32 -26.46 -0.01
CA VAL A 17 -34.96 -25.72 1.22
C VAL A 17 -33.83 -26.43 1.98
N ALA A 18 -33.86 -27.76 2.07
CA ALA A 18 -32.78 -28.54 2.67
C ALA A 18 -31.47 -28.40 1.88
N GLY A 19 -31.52 -28.42 0.55
CA GLY A 19 -30.35 -28.18 -0.30
C GLY A 19 -29.75 -26.79 -0.12
N MET A 20 -30.61 -25.76 0.00
CA MET A 20 -30.17 -24.38 0.21
C MET A 20 -29.56 -24.17 1.61
N ALA A 21 -30.09 -24.84 2.64
CA ALA A 21 -29.52 -24.83 3.99
C ALA A 21 -28.14 -25.53 4.05
N LEU A 22 -27.98 -26.66 3.36
CA LEU A 22 -26.70 -27.37 3.27
C LEU A 22 -25.64 -26.57 2.52
N MET A 23 -26.02 -25.87 1.43
CA MET A 23 -25.13 -24.96 0.70
C MET A 23 -24.73 -23.74 1.55
N SER A 24 -25.63 -23.19 2.36
CA SER A 24 -25.32 -22.11 3.31
C SER A 24 -24.31 -22.57 4.37
N GLN A 25 -24.44 -23.80 4.89
CA GLN A 25 -23.49 -24.36 5.85
C GLN A 25 -22.10 -24.58 5.22
N ALA A 26 -22.05 -25.01 3.95
CA ALA A 26 -20.81 -25.21 3.21
C ALA A 26 -20.07 -23.89 2.91
N ALA A 27 -20.80 -22.79 2.72
CA ALA A 27 -20.21 -21.46 2.57
C ALA A 27 -19.50 -21.00 3.86
N HIS A 28 -20.06 -21.29 5.03
CA HIS A 28 -19.42 -21.01 6.33
C HIS A 28 -18.21 -21.91 6.63
N ALA A 29 -18.07 -23.06 5.95
CA ALA A 29 -16.93 -23.96 6.13
C ALA A 29 -15.65 -23.50 5.40
N LEU A 30 -15.77 -22.58 4.43
CA LEU A 30 -14.60 -21.93 3.81
C LEU A 30 -14.00 -20.81 4.68
N ASP A 31 -14.69 -20.36 5.72
CA ASP A 31 -14.40 -19.11 6.42
C ASP A 31 -13.25 -19.21 7.46
N GLY A 32 -12.81 -20.43 7.80
CA GLY A 32 -12.00 -20.64 9.00
C GLY A 32 -10.48 -20.77 8.83
N ASN A 33 -9.97 -20.94 7.61
CA ASN A 33 -8.55 -21.32 7.43
C ASN A 33 -7.89 -20.76 6.15
N LEU A 34 -8.41 -19.67 5.57
CA LEU A 34 -7.61 -18.91 4.61
C LEU A 34 -6.64 -18.01 5.39
N PRO A 35 -5.37 -17.88 4.97
CA PRO A 35 -4.52 -16.79 5.44
C PRO A 35 -5.28 -15.47 5.29
N SER A 36 -5.42 -14.72 6.37
CA SER A 36 -6.03 -13.39 6.31
C SER A 36 -5.18 -12.49 5.42
N PRO A 37 -5.78 -11.65 4.56
CA PRO A 37 -5.04 -10.59 3.89
C PRO A 37 -4.28 -9.73 4.91
N VAL A 38 -3.07 -9.29 4.55
CA VAL A 38 -2.31 -8.36 5.40
C VAL A 38 -2.94 -6.99 5.27
N ASP A 39 -3.45 -6.46 6.37
CA ASP A 39 -4.06 -5.13 6.41
C ASP A 39 -3.04 -4.03 6.03
N PRO A 40 -3.49 -2.92 5.43
CA PRO A 40 -2.64 -1.76 5.20
C PRO A 40 -2.17 -1.16 6.54
N SER A 41 -1.07 -0.42 6.53
CA SER A 41 -0.51 0.18 7.76
C SER A 41 -1.47 1.18 8.44
N SER A 42 -2.43 1.71 7.68
CA SER A 42 -3.52 2.57 8.17
C SER A 42 -4.56 1.84 9.02
N GLY A 43 -4.50 0.50 9.10
CA GLY A 43 -5.41 -0.34 9.89
C GLY A 43 -6.41 -1.14 9.04
N ALA A 44 -7.03 -2.13 9.68
CA ALA A 44 -8.10 -2.93 9.09
C ALA A 44 -9.29 -2.05 8.71
N VAL A 45 -9.86 -2.30 7.53
CA VAL A 45 -11.00 -1.57 6.97
C VAL A 45 -12.24 -2.44 7.07
N ASP A 46 -13.40 -1.83 7.33
CA ASP A 46 -14.68 -2.55 7.41
C ASP A 46 -14.99 -3.32 6.12
N ASP A 47 -15.59 -4.50 6.26
CA ASP A 47 -15.96 -5.37 5.13
C ASP A 47 -16.85 -4.63 4.12
N GLY A 48 -16.38 -4.56 2.87
CA GLY A 48 -17.09 -3.93 1.76
C GLY A 48 -16.68 -2.48 1.47
N ASP A 49 -15.85 -1.84 2.32
CA ASP A 49 -15.27 -0.53 2.02
C ASP A 49 -13.98 -0.65 1.20
N TRP A 50 -14.16 -1.07 -0.05
CA TRP A 50 -13.08 -1.29 -1.02
C TRP A 50 -12.30 -0.01 -1.36
N ILE A 51 -12.93 1.16 -1.24
CA ILE A 51 -12.28 2.44 -1.57
C ILE A 51 -11.24 2.77 -0.49
N SER A 52 -11.60 2.64 0.78
CA SER A 52 -10.66 2.90 1.88
C SER A 52 -9.53 1.88 1.90
N LEU A 53 -9.82 0.61 1.59
CA LEU A 53 -8.80 -0.43 1.48
C LEU A 53 -7.76 -0.10 0.38
N ILE A 54 -8.20 0.31 -0.81
CA ILE A 54 -7.31 0.69 -1.90
C ILE A 54 -6.47 1.92 -1.53
N ARG A 55 -7.06 2.92 -0.85
CA ARG A 55 -6.33 4.10 -0.39
C ARG A 55 -5.22 3.75 0.60
N GLY A 56 -5.50 2.87 1.57
CA GLY A 56 -4.50 2.39 2.52
C GLY A 56 -3.28 1.78 1.83
N TYR A 57 -3.48 0.89 0.84
CA TYR A 57 -2.37 0.30 0.09
C TYR A 57 -1.64 1.31 -0.81
N ILE A 58 -2.34 2.31 -1.36
CA ILE A 58 -1.70 3.39 -2.11
C ILE A 58 -0.82 4.24 -1.17
N ALA A 59 -1.29 4.53 0.05
CA ALA A 59 -0.53 5.28 1.05
C ALA A 59 0.76 4.53 1.43
N ASP A 60 0.66 3.22 1.70
CA ASP A 60 1.80 2.36 1.99
C ASP A 60 2.80 2.34 0.81
N GLY A 61 2.30 2.20 -0.41
CA GLY A 61 3.13 2.23 -1.63
C GLY A 61 3.81 3.58 -1.83
N ALA A 62 3.11 4.68 -1.61
CA ALA A 62 3.63 6.04 -1.73
C ALA A 62 4.74 6.30 -0.69
N LEU A 63 4.58 5.82 0.54
CA LEU A 63 5.58 5.95 1.59
C LEU A 63 6.87 5.21 1.24
N VAL A 64 6.78 3.96 0.78
CA VAL A 64 7.95 3.18 0.37
C VAL A 64 8.64 3.81 -0.84
N LEU A 65 7.88 4.27 -1.84
CA LEU A 65 8.43 4.96 -3.01
C LEU A 65 9.11 6.27 -2.63
N GLY A 66 8.50 7.07 -1.76
CA GLY A 66 9.09 8.30 -1.25
C GLY A 66 10.42 8.05 -0.54
N LEU A 67 10.48 7.03 0.31
CA LEU A 67 11.71 6.64 1.00
C LEU A 67 12.80 6.19 0.03
N ALA A 68 12.44 5.42 -1.01
CA ALA A 68 13.38 4.99 -2.04
C ALA A 68 13.97 6.20 -2.79
N VAL A 69 13.14 7.16 -3.19
CA VAL A 69 13.58 8.40 -3.86
C VAL A 69 14.48 9.23 -2.93
N GLY A 70 14.13 9.37 -1.65
CA GLY A 70 14.97 10.05 -0.67
C GLY A 70 16.36 9.41 -0.53
N THR A 71 16.42 8.08 -0.53
CA THR A 71 17.68 7.33 -0.47
C THR A 71 18.55 7.59 -1.71
N VAL A 72 17.96 7.52 -2.91
CA VAL A 72 18.68 7.80 -4.17
C VAL A 72 19.18 9.25 -4.20
N GLY A 73 18.35 10.21 -3.78
CA GLY A 73 18.72 11.63 -3.70
C GLY A 73 19.89 11.87 -2.74
N LEU A 74 19.88 11.22 -1.57
CA LEU A 74 20.98 11.29 -0.60
C LEU A 74 22.29 10.76 -1.21
N LEU A 75 22.26 9.60 -1.87
CA LEU A 75 23.44 9.03 -2.52
C LEU A 75 23.98 9.94 -3.62
N TRP A 76 23.11 10.56 -4.40
CA TRP A 76 23.49 11.50 -5.45
C TRP A 76 24.20 12.75 -4.89
N ILE A 77 23.66 13.34 -3.81
CA ILE A 77 24.26 14.49 -3.14
C ILE A 77 25.62 14.11 -2.55
N ALA A 78 25.72 12.94 -1.89
CA ALA A 78 26.97 12.44 -1.34
C ALA A 78 28.04 12.25 -2.42
N TYR A 79 27.67 11.66 -3.56
CA TYR A 79 28.56 11.51 -4.71
C TYR A 79 29.07 12.88 -5.22
N THR A 80 28.16 13.84 -5.38
CA THR A 80 28.50 15.19 -5.86
C THR A 80 29.41 15.92 -4.87
N ALA A 81 29.18 15.77 -3.56
CA ALA A 81 30.01 16.35 -2.52
C ALA A 81 31.44 15.79 -2.53
N ILE A 82 31.61 14.49 -2.73
CA ILE A 82 32.94 13.86 -2.84
C ILE A 82 33.67 14.35 -4.10
N ALA A 83 32.97 14.48 -5.22
CA ALA A 83 33.56 15.03 -6.45
C ALA A 83 34.06 16.47 -6.23
N LYS A 84 33.24 17.33 -5.63
CA LYS A 84 33.63 18.71 -5.29
C LYS A 84 34.74 18.78 -4.25
N PHE A 85 34.76 17.89 -3.26
CA PHE A 85 35.86 17.81 -2.31
C PHE A 85 37.22 17.56 -2.98
N ASN A 86 37.24 16.69 -3.98
CA ASN A 86 38.45 16.42 -4.76
C ASN A 86 38.89 17.64 -5.58
N GLU A 87 37.95 18.43 -6.11
CA GLU A 87 38.25 19.69 -6.80
C GLU A 87 38.82 20.76 -5.85
N CYS A 88 38.24 20.92 -4.66
CA CYS A 88 38.74 21.85 -3.63
C CYS A 88 40.16 21.47 -3.17
N ARG A 89 40.43 20.17 -3.00
CA ARG A 89 41.78 19.67 -2.67
C ARG A 89 42.81 19.94 -3.75
N GLN A 90 42.39 19.98 -5.02
CA GLN A 90 43.27 20.27 -6.16
C GLN A 90 43.43 21.77 -6.42
N GLY A 91 42.80 22.64 -5.60
CA GLY A 91 42.79 24.08 -5.81
C GLY A 91 41.97 24.53 -7.03
N LYS A 92 41.10 23.65 -7.55
CA LYS A 92 40.26 23.90 -8.74
C LYS A 92 38.87 24.46 -8.41
N ALA A 93 38.51 24.46 -7.13
CA ALA A 93 37.24 24.98 -6.63
C ALA A 93 37.44 25.61 -5.25
N GLU A 94 36.58 26.55 -4.89
CA GLU A 94 36.58 27.14 -3.55
C GLU A 94 35.92 26.23 -2.53
N TRP A 95 36.43 26.24 -1.28
CA TRP A 95 35.80 25.53 -0.16
C TRP A 95 34.40 26.10 0.18
N SER A 96 34.14 27.35 -0.19
CA SER A 96 32.84 28.02 -0.08
C SER A 96 31.78 27.30 -0.92
N GLU A 97 32.12 26.90 -2.15
CA GLU A 97 31.22 26.20 -3.07
C GLU A 97 30.79 24.83 -2.52
N LEU A 98 31.72 24.10 -1.90
CA LEU A 98 31.42 22.83 -1.25
C LEU A 98 30.48 23.02 -0.05
N GLY A 99 30.70 24.07 0.74
CA GLY A 99 29.81 24.43 1.85
C GLY A 99 28.39 24.75 1.40
N VAL A 100 28.25 25.54 0.32
CA VAL A 100 26.94 25.87 -0.26
C VAL A 100 26.26 24.62 -0.83
N LEU A 101 27.00 23.76 -1.54
CA LEU A 101 26.48 22.49 -2.03
C LEU A 101 25.91 21.62 -0.90
N GLY A 102 26.61 21.56 0.24
CA GLY A 102 26.15 20.81 1.41
C GLY A 102 24.83 21.37 1.97
N ILE A 103 24.74 22.69 2.14
CA ILE A 103 23.53 23.33 2.69
C ILE A 103 22.34 23.17 1.73
N VAL A 104 22.53 23.51 0.45
CA VAL A 104 21.46 23.42 -0.55
C VAL A 104 21.00 21.97 -0.72
N GLY A 105 21.94 21.03 -0.79
CA GLY A 105 21.62 19.60 -0.86
C GLY A 105 20.79 19.14 0.34
N ALA A 106 21.18 19.52 1.56
CA ALA A 106 20.44 19.18 2.77
C ALA A 106 19.03 19.78 2.78
N VAL A 107 18.87 21.05 2.42
CA VAL A 107 17.57 21.72 2.37
C VAL A 107 16.63 21.07 1.36
N VAL A 108 17.12 20.77 0.16
CA VAL A 108 16.31 20.09 -0.87
C VAL A 108 15.89 18.70 -0.40
N LEU A 109 16.79 17.93 0.21
CA LEU A 109 16.47 16.60 0.73
C LEU A 109 15.40 16.67 1.83
N LEU A 110 15.55 17.58 2.79
CA LEU A 110 14.58 17.79 3.86
C LEU A 110 13.23 18.22 3.31
N PHE A 111 13.22 19.10 2.31
CA PHE A 111 11.99 19.54 1.65
C PHE A 111 11.27 18.39 0.96
N VAL A 112 12.00 17.54 0.22
CA VAL A 112 11.42 16.35 -0.41
C VAL A 112 10.87 15.38 0.64
N MET A 113 11.63 15.09 1.70
CA MET A 113 11.18 14.20 2.77
C MET A 113 9.92 14.73 3.48
N PHE A 114 9.86 16.04 3.70
CA PHE A 114 8.69 16.70 4.26
C PHE A 114 7.47 16.59 3.34
N LEU A 115 7.62 16.86 2.03
CA LEU A 115 6.52 16.76 1.07
C LEU A 115 5.98 15.34 0.94
N ILE A 116 6.84 14.32 1.04
CA ILE A 116 6.42 12.92 1.06
C ILE A 116 5.57 12.63 2.31
N GLY A 117 6.00 13.08 3.48
CA GLY A 117 5.22 12.92 4.72
C GLY A 117 3.85 13.60 4.62
N GLN A 118 3.82 14.84 4.13
CA GLN A 118 2.56 15.56 3.90
C GLN A 118 1.67 14.89 2.85
N ALA A 119 2.26 14.30 1.80
CA ALA A 119 1.49 13.56 0.80
C ALA A 119 0.87 12.28 1.40
N ALA A 120 1.60 11.57 2.28
CA ALA A 120 1.10 10.38 2.95
C ALA A 120 -0.12 10.68 3.83
N ASP A 121 -0.15 11.84 4.51
CA ASP A 121 -1.28 12.26 5.36
C ASP A 121 -2.56 12.61 4.58
N VAL A 122 -2.47 12.86 3.27
CA VAL A 122 -3.62 13.19 2.40
C VAL A 122 -4.36 11.95 1.90
N PHE A 123 -3.68 10.80 1.86
CA PHE A 123 -4.26 9.53 1.39
C PHE A 123 -5.02 8.81 2.50
#